data_AF-A0A1W2ECU9-F1
#
_entry.id   AF-A0A1W2ECU9-F1
#
_cell.length_a   1.000
_cell.length_b   1.000
_cell.length_c   1.000
_cell.angle_alpha   90.00
_cell.angle_beta   90.00
_cell.angle_gamma   90.00
#
_symmetry.space_group_name_H-M   'P 1'
#
loop_
_entity.id
_entity.type
_entity.pdbx_description
1 polymer ?
#
loop_
_entity_poly.entity_id
_entity_poly.type
_entity_poly.pdbx_seq_one_letter_code
_entity_poly.pdbx_strand_id
1 'polypeptide(L)'
;MDRDREFGEFVDARALVMRRTAYLLCGDWHRAEDIVQTALIKMYVAWSRVRKDSVDAYARKVLVRTAIDETRRGFFQRERIVDAVPESAVTDAASDLDLRRALGALPPGQRAVVVLRYWEDLSITETARILGRTEGTVKSQAAKGLAALRDLLENEPVSRIYASEVIRKGRTQLVRRRTAIAGAMAIVVLAGFGTTAYLASPQKATGNQVSEAAPVLDQNIRLTQILRNANVLPEGVTAEDVGEAKALTFYSKDGTRYAVARLTDALGSGGLTITLSRAAGQEHSCDQVHGNDCRVEYVNGIRVLTYFDRSESDGATAWVASATRPDGTAVLIQSDPFGVFRGDPYRPDTSAPVNRPAPVLGRDALIKIATLPGLTF
;
A
#
# COMPACT_ATOMS: atom_id res chain seq x y z
N MET A 1 -24.35 -8.41 20.49
CA MET A 1 -24.42 -8.97 19.13
C MET A 1 -24.23 -7.92 18.05
N ASP A 2 -25.11 -6.92 17.89
CA ASP A 2 -24.92 -5.91 16.83
C ASP A 2 -23.64 -5.07 17.03
N ARG A 3 -23.39 -4.64 18.28
CA ARG A 3 -22.18 -3.90 18.70
C ARG A 3 -20.87 -4.61 18.34
N ASP A 4 -20.79 -5.92 18.61
CA ASP A 4 -19.55 -6.69 18.49
C ASP A 4 -19.25 -7.01 17.02
N ARG A 5 -20.31 -7.26 16.25
CA ARG A 5 -20.24 -7.45 14.80
C ARG A 5 -19.82 -6.16 14.08
N GLU A 6 -20.49 -5.04 14.37
CA GLU A 6 -20.14 -3.73 13.79
C GLU A 6 -18.70 -3.33 14.14
N PHE A 7 -18.23 -3.61 15.35
CA PHE A 7 -16.86 -3.37 15.73
C PHE A 7 -15.88 -4.30 15.00
N GLY A 8 -16.21 -5.59 14.85
CA GLY A 8 -15.42 -6.54 14.07
C GLY A 8 -15.24 -6.09 12.62
N GLU A 9 -16.32 -5.71 11.94
CA GLU A 9 -16.30 -5.18 10.57
C GLU A 9 -15.38 -3.94 10.46
N PHE A 10 -15.42 -3.06 11.46
CA PHE A 10 -14.52 -1.91 11.54
C PHE A 10 -13.05 -2.32 11.71
N VAL A 11 -12.76 -3.27 12.61
CA VAL A 11 -11.40 -3.78 12.85
C VAL A 11 -10.84 -4.39 11.57
N ASP A 12 -11.60 -5.26 10.90
CA ASP A 12 -11.17 -5.92 9.67
C ASP A 12 -10.85 -4.91 8.55
N ALA A 13 -11.66 -3.85 8.45
CA ALA A 13 -11.46 -2.81 7.44
C ALA A 13 -10.27 -1.88 7.75
N ARG A 14 -9.92 -1.66 9.02
CA ARG A 14 -9.03 -0.55 9.42
C ARG A 14 -7.75 -0.96 10.16
N ALA A 15 -7.65 -2.17 10.72
CA ALA A 15 -6.52 -2.59 11.56
C ALA A 15 -5.17 -2.47 10.84
N LEU A 16 -5.10 -2.85 9.56
CA LEU A 16 -3.85 -2.77 8.79
C LEU A 16 -3.38 -1.32 8.59
N VAL A 17 -4.30 -0.42 8.24
CA VAL A 17 -4.00 1.00 8.07
C VAL A 17 -3.58 1.59 9.42
N MET A 18 -4.31 1.29 10.49
CA MET A 18 -3.97 1.73 11.84
C MET A 18 -2.57 1.25 12.26
N ARG A 19 -2.18 0.03 11.91
CA ARG A 19 -0.83 -0.50 12.22
C ARG A 19 0.26 0.22 11.46
N ARG A 20 0.05 0.53 10.17
CA ARG A 20 1.00 1.34 9.37
C ARG A 20 1.17 2.75 9.96
N THR A 21 0.07 3.40 10.32
CA THR A 21 0.11 4.73 10.95
C THR A 21 0.79 4.68 12.33
N ALA A 22 0.50 3.66 13.14
CA ALA A 22 1.16 3.46 14.43
C ALA A 22 2.67 3.25 14.26
N TYR A 23 3.07 2.44 13.29
CA TYR A 23 4.47 2.21 12.96
C TYR A 23 5.20 3.51 12.58
N LEU A 24 4.60 4.40 11.78
CA LEU A 24 5.18 5.71 11.46
C LEU A 24 5.31 6.63 12.68
N LEU A 25 4.51 6.41 13.72
CA LEU A 25 4.57 7.18 14.95
C LEU A 25 5.62 6.64 15.93
N CYS A 26 5.75 5.31 16.07
CA CYS A 26 6.64 4.70 17.07
C CYS A 26 7.97 4.17 16.52
N GLY A 27 8.04 3.81 15.24
CA GLY A 27 9.21 3.27 14.55
C GLY A 27 9.48 1.78 14.80
N ASP A 28 8.57 1.04 15.43
CA ASP A 28 8.76 -0.37 15.84
C ASP A 28 7.46 -1.17 15.60
N TRP A 29 7.55 -2.31 14.91
CA TRP A 29 6.37 -3.10 14.53
C TRP A 29 5.68 -3.78 15.71
N HIS A 30 6.43 -4.27 16.70
CA HIS A 30 5.87 -4.86 17.91
C HIS A 30 5.13 -3.79 18.71
N ARG A 31 5.76 -2.61 18.89
CA ARG A 31 5.10 -1.49 19.56
C ARG A 31 3.90 -0.98 18.77
N ALA A 32 3.95 -0.99 17.45
CA ALA A 32 2.84 -0.59 16.61
C ALA A 32 1.63 -1.52 16.79
N GLU A 33 1.87 -2.83 16.89
CA GLU A 33 0.83 -3.82 17.17
C GLU A 33 0.21 -3.61 18.56
N ASP A 34 1.04 -3.40 19.59
CA ASP A 34 0.56 -3.10 20.96
C ASP A 34 -0.26 -1.80 21.02
N ILE A 35 0.18 -0.77 20.30
CA ILE A 35 -0.53 0.51 20.18
C ILE A 35 -1.89 0.30 19.52
N VAL A 36 -1.95 -0.46 18.42
CA VAL A 36 -3.21 -0.76 17.72
C VAL A 36 -4.14 -1.56 18.62
N GLN A 37 -3.65 -2.62 19.26
CA GLN A 37 -4.44 -3.44 20.17
C GLN A 37 -5.02 -2.58 21.31
N THR A 38 -4.18 -1.77 21.94
CA THR A 38 -4.61 -0.85 23.01
C THR A 38 -5.64 0.17 22.49
N ALA A 39 -5.43 0.72 21.30
CA ALA A 39 -6.36 1.66 20.70
C ALA A 39 -7.71 1.00 20.40
N LEU A 40 -7.71 -0.21 19.83
CA LEU A 40 -8.92 -0.98 19.55
C LEU A 40 -9.68 -1.34 20.83
N ILE A 41 -9.00 -1.73 21.90
CA ILE A 41 -9.64 -1.96 23.21
C ILE A 41 -10.35 -0.69 23.71
N LYS A 42 -9.66 0.47 23.69
CA LYS A 42 -10.26 1.76 24.07
C LYS A 42 -11.44 2.14 23.18
N MET A 43 -11.34 1.84 21.89
CA MET A 43 -12.43 2.08 20.95
C MET A 43 -13.64 1.19 21.23
N TYR A 44 -13.43 -0.11 21.47
CA TYR A 44 -14.50 -1.06 21.76
C TYR A 44 -15.32 -0.62 22.99
N VAL A 45 -14.64 -0.16 24.05
CA VAL A 45 -15.29 0.39 25.25
C VAL A 45 -16.17 1.62 24.93
N ALA A 46 -15.73 2.45 23.99
CA ALA A 46 -16.45 3.64 23.57
C ALA A 46 -17.46 3.40 22.43
N TRP A 47 -17.45 2.22 21.81
CA TRP A 47 -18.05 1.96 20.49
C TRP A 47 -19.53 2.35 20.41
N SER A 48 -20.31 2.03 21.44
CA SER A 48 -21.74 2.37 21.50
C SER A 48 -22.05 3.87 21.52
N ARG A 49 -21.06 4.71 21.83
CA ARG A 49 -21.20 6.18 21.90
C ARG A 49 -20.60 6.90 20.70
N VAL A 50 -19.84 6.19 19.86
CA VAL A 50 -19.20 6.78 18.69
C VAL A 50 -20.21 6.80 17.54
N ARG A 51 -20.41 7.95 16.92
CA ARG A 51 -21.31 8.06 15.76
C ARG A 51 -20.63 7.47 14.53
N LYS A 52 -21.37 6.69 13.73
CA LYS A 52 -20.89 5.96 12.54
C LYS A 52 -20.13 6.84 11.55
N ASP A 53 -20.61 8.06 11.31
CA ASP A 53 -20.00 9.07 10.42
C ASP A 53 -18.64 9.59 10.92
N SER A 54 -18.33 9.43 12.21
CA SER A 54 -17.13 9.95 12.87
C SER A 54 -16.16 8.88 13.34
N VAL A 55 -16.46 7.60 13.08
CA VAL A 55 -15.69 6.45 13.60
C VAL A 55 -14.23 6.52 13.16
N ASP A 56 -13.94 6.78 11.88
CA ASP A 56 -12.56 6.85 11.38
C ASP A 56 -11.76 7.99 12.04
N ALA A 57 -12.39 9.16 12.22
CA ALA A 57 -11.77 10.29 12.91
C ALA A 57 -11.52 9.99 14.39
N TYR A 58 -12.47 9.31 15.05
CA TYR A 58 -12.32 8.85 16.42
C TYR A 58 -11.21 7.81 16.56
N ALA A 59 -11.14 6.84 15.64
CA ALA A 59 -10.11 5.81 15.61
C ALA A 59 -8.71 6.40 15.50
N ARG A 60 -8.51 7.31 14.53
CA ARG A 60 -7.25 8.02 14.34
C ARG A 60 -6.87 8.82 15.59
N LYS A 61 -7.84 9.47 16.24
CA LYS A 61 -7.63 10.20 17.49
C LYS A 61 -7.16 9.27 18.61
N VAL A 62 -7.80 8.12 18.81
CA VAL A 62 -7.44 7.15 19.85
C VAL A 62 -6.06 6.54 19.57
N LEU A 63 -5.79 6.19 18.31
CA LEU A 63 -4.52 5.63 17.88
C LEU A 63 -3.34 6.58 18.13
N VAL A 64 -3.43 7.82 17.64
CA VAL A 64 -2.36 8.81 17.78
C VAL A 64 -2.09 9.13 19.25
N ARG A 65 -3.14 9.30 20.06
CA ARG A 65 -2.96 9.56 21.50
C ARG A 65 -2.29 8.39 22.19
N THR A 66 -2.72 7.17 21.89
CA THR A 66 -2.09 5.95 22.43
C THR A 66 -0.62 5.86 22.03
N ALA A 67 -0.29 6.15 20.76
CA ALA A 67 1.10 6.16 20.28
C ALA A 67 1.96 7.22 20.99
N ILE A 68 1.44 8.45 21.16
CA ILE A 68 2.15 9.54 21.85
C ILE A 68 2.37 9.19 23.33
N ASP A 69 1.36 8.66 24.01
CA ASP A 69 1.44 8.27 25.41
C ASP A 69 2.48 7.15 25.61
N GLU A 70 2.48 6.15 24.73
CA GLU A 70 3.42 5.03 24.75
C GLU A 70 4.86 5.48 24.45
N THR A 71 5.04 6.39 23.50
CA THR A 71 6.34 6.96 23.16
C THR A 71 6.92 7.78 24.33
N ARG A 72 6.06 8.51 25.07
CA ARG A 72 6.48 9.24 26.28
C ARG A 72 6.89 8.31 27.40
N ARG A 73 6.13 7.23 27.66
CA ARG A 73 6.44 6.26 28.72
C ARG A 73 7.80 5.60 28.50
N GLY A 74 8.09 5.14 27.28
CA GLY A 74 9.39 4.58 26.93
C GLY A 74 10.55 5.59 27.02
N PHE A 75 10.29 6.88 26.83
CA PHE A 75 11.30 7.94 27.02
C PHE A 75 11.64 8.16 28.51
N PHE A 76 10.65 8.05 29.41
CA PHE A 76 10.86 8.20 30.86
C PHE A 76 11.34 6.91 31.55
N GLN A 77 11.12 5.73 30.95
CA GLN A 77 11.57 4.42 31.47
C GLN A 77 12.94 3.98 30.95
N ARG A 78 13.76 4.90 30.45
CA ARG A 78 15.11 4.64 29.91
C ARG A 78 16.17 4.28 30.97
N GLU A 79 15.79 3.62 32.05
CA GLU A 79 16.68 2.71 32.77
C GLU A 79 16.33 1.28 32.38
N ARG A 80 16.99 0.78 31.33
CA ARG A 80 17.09 -0.67 31.13
C ARG A 80 18.40 -1.01 30.43
N ILE A 81 19.27 -1.62 31.22
CA ILE A 81 20.51 -2.29 30.85
C ILE A 81 20.21 -3.26 29.70
N VAL A 82 21.06 -3.24 28.66
CA VAL A 82 21.01 -4.21 27.56
C VAL A 82 22.41 -4.80 27.39
N ASP A 83 22.53 -6.12 27.55
CA ASP A 83 23.78 -6.89 27.37
C ASP A 83 23.83 -7.61 26.00
N ALA A 84 22.87 -7.35 25.11
CA ALA A 84 22.88 -7.84 23.73
C ALA A 84 21.96 -7.01 22.84
N VAL A 85 22.49 -6.54 21.71
CA VAL A 85 21.72 -5.92 20.62
C VAL A 85 20.91 -7.03 19.94
N PRO A 86 19.57 -6.96 19.88
CA PRO A 86 18.80 -7.91 19.09
C PRO A 86 18.98 -7.61 17.61
N GLU A 87 19.43 -8.61 16.87
CA GLU A 87 19.50 -8.60 15.40
C GLU A 87 18.08 -8.41 14.84
N SER A 88 17.83 -7.23 14.26
CA SER A 88 16.52 -6.85 13.73
C SER A 88 16.42 -7.30 12.27
N ALA A 89 15.64 -8.35 12.01
CA ALA A 89 15.28 -8.73 10.64
C ALA A 89 14.25 -7.75 10.06
N VAL A 90 14.72 -6.67 9.44
CA VAL A 90 13.88 -5.75 8.65
C VAL A 90 14.62 -5.39 7.36
N THR A 91 14.18 -5.95 6.24
CA THR A 91 14.58 -5.52 4.89
C THR A 91 13.90 -4.19 4.57
N ASP A 92 14.51 -3.10 5.03
CA ASP A 92 14.13 -1.75 4.63
C ASP A 92 14.83 -1.38 3.33
N ALA A 93 14.06 -1.05 2.29
CA ALA A 93 14.59 -0.37 1.11
C ALA A 93 15.25 0.94 1.58
N ALA A 94 16.46 1.25 1.10
CA ALA A 94 17.29 2.35 1.61
C ALA A 94 16.54 3.70 1.72
N SER A 95 15.65 4.03 0.77
CA SER A 95 14.85 5.25 0.81
C SER A 95 13.77 5.29 1.89
N ASP A 96 13.20 4.13 2.25
CA ASP A 96 12.18 4.02 3.31
C ASP A 96 12.86 3.93 4.68
N LEU A 97 14.08 3.37 4.74
CA LEU A 97 14.96 3.43 5.92
C LEU A 97 15.36 4.87 6.26
N ASP A 98 15.69 5.69 5.25
CA ASP A 98 16.07 7.09 5.43
C ASP A 98 14.91 7.94 5.95
N LEU A 99 13.71 7.79 5.37
CA LEU A 99 12.52 8.47 5.86
C LEU A 99 12.11 8.00 7.26
N ARG A 100 12.22 6.69 7.56
CA ARG A 100 11.94 6.13 8.89
C ARG A 100 12.90 6.65 9.94
N ARG A 101 14.21 6.63 9.65
CA ARG A 101 15.24 7.17 10.54
C ARG A 101 15.02 8.68 10.76
N ALA A 102 14.71 9.42 9.70
CA ALA A 102 14.44 10.84 9.78
C ALA A 102 13.17 11.15 10.60
N LEU A 103 12.07 10.43 10.40
CA LEU A 103 10.86 10.54 11.22
C LEU A 103 11.12 10.14 12.68
N GLY A 104 11.88 9.07 12.89
CA GLY A 104 12.32 8.56 14.19
C GLY A 104 13.18 9.54 14.99
N ALA A 105 13.90 10.43 14.32
CA ALA A 105 14.68 11.50 14.94
C ALA A 105 13.83 12.72 15.36
N LEU A 106 12.63 12.88 14.80
CA LEU A 106 11.74 13.99 15.17
C LEU A 106 11.19 13.82 16.60
N PRO A 107 11.04 14.92 17.37
CA PRO A 107 10.25 14.92 18.59
C PRO A 107 8.83 14.36 18.35
N PRO A 108 8.24 13.60 19.31
CA PRO A 108 6.98 12.89 19.09
C PRO A 108 5.82 13.79 18.62
N GLY A 109 5.76 15.04 19.10
CA GLY A 109 4.75 16.00 18.69
C GLY A 109 4.93 16.49 17.24
N GLN A 110 6.17 16.69 16.79
CA GLN A 110 6.47 17.08 15.40
C GLN A 110 6.18 15.91 14.46
N ARG A 111 6.64 14.70 14.81
CA ARG A 111 6.37 13.47 14.07
C ARG A 111 4.88 13.24 13.89
N ALA A 112 4.10 13.32 14.97
CA ALA A 112 2.65 13.16 14.90
C ALA A 112 1.99 14.18 13.97
N VAL A 113 2.42 15.44 14.01
CA VAL A 113 1.91 16.47 13.09
C VAL A 113 2.27 16.18 11.64
N VAL A 114 3.51 15.76 11.37
CA VAL A 114 3.97 15.41 10.01
C VAL A 114 3.19 14.22 9.47
N VAL A 115 3.08 13.13 10.23
CA VAL A 115 2.33 11.93 9.83
C VAL A 115 0.87 12.29 9.56
N LEU A 116 0.20 13.01 10.45
CA LEU A 116 -1.21 13.35 10.24
C LEU A 116 -1.46 14.29 9.06
N ARG A 117 -0.55 15.25 8.82
CA ARG A 117 -0.73 16.25 7.77
C ARG A 117 -0.37 15.73 6.38
N TYR A 118 0.65 14.87 6.29
CA TYR A 118 1.25 14.52 5.00
C TYR A 118 1.08 13.03 4.65
N TRP A 119 0.95 12.15 5.63
CA TRP A 119 0.67 10.73 5.39
C TRP A 119 -0.83 10.43 5.39
N GLU A 120 -1.57 11.01 6.34
CA GLU A 120 -3.01 10.84 6.48
C GLU A 120 -3.84 11.93 5.75
N ASP A 121 -3.17 12.88 5.08
CA ASP A 121 -3.76 14.00 4.32
C ASP A 121 -4.80 14.83 5.09
N LEU A 122 -4.65 14.96 6.42
CA LEU A 122 -5.58 15.71 7.25
C LEU A 122 -5.33 17.20 7.20
N SER A 123 -6.39 18.01 7.30
CA SER A 123 -6.29 19.47 7.45
C SER A 123 -5.58 19.88 8.77
N ILE A 124 -5.17 21.15 8.85
CA ILE A 124 -4.58 21.73 10.07
C ILE A 124 -5.59 21.68 11.21
N THR A 125 -6.85 22.02 10.91
CA THR A 125 -7.97 22.02 11.86
C THR A 125 -8.26 20.61 12.40
N GLU A 126 -8.29 19.60 11.54
CA GLU A 126 -8.49 18.20 11.96
C GLU A 126 -7.33 17.69 12.80
N THR A 127 -6.09 17.99 12.39
CA THR A 127 -4.87 17.63 13.13
C THR A 127 -4.88 18.28 14.52
N ALA A 128 -5.24 19.56 14.61
CA ALA A 128 -5.37 20.30 15.86
C ALA A 128 -6.39 19.65 16.80
N ARG A 129 -7.55 19.28 16.26
CA ARG A 129 -8.63 18.60 17.01
C ARG A 129 -8.20 17.22 17.52
N ILE A 130 -7.50 16.43 16.71
CA ILE A 130 -6.98 15.10 17.08
C ILE A 130 -5.97 15.23 18.22
N LEU A 131 -4.99 16.12 18.05
CA LEU A 131 -3.89 16.30 19.00
C LEU A 131 -4.29 17.10 20.25
N GLY A 132 -5.46 17.75 20.26
CA GLY A 132 -5.88 18.64 21.34
C GLY A 132 -4.97 19.88 21.45
N ARG A 133 -4.59 20.45 20.31
CA ARG A 133 -3.69 21.61 20.19
C ARG A 133 -4.33 22.72 19.36
N THR A 134 -3.79 23.93 19.43
CA THR A 134 -4.25 25.03 18.57
C THR A 134 -3.75 24.83 17.14
N GLU A 135 -4.47 25.37 16.15
CA GLU A 135 -4.01 25.36 14.75
C GLU A 135 -2.66 26.07 14.58
N GLY A 136 -2.40 27.13 15.34
CA GLY A 136 -1.10 27.81 15.37
C GLY A 136 0.02 26.88 15.84
N THR A 137 -0.24 26.09 16.88
CA THR A 137 0.71 25.06 17.32
C THR A 137 0.95 24.03 16.22
N VAL A 138 -0.10 23.53 15.56
CA VAL A 138 0.05 22.56 14.45
C VAL A 138 0.88 23.15 13.30
N LYS A 139 0.60 24.39 12.88
CA LYS A 139 1.38 25.10 11.85
C LYS A 139 2.86 25.19 12.24
N SER A 140 3.14 25.63 13.47
CA SER A 140 4.52 25.77 13.97
C SER A 140 5.26 24.43 14.06
N GLN A 141 4.59 23.38 14.52
CA GLN A 141 5.18 22.03 14.63
C GLN A 141 5.38 21.38 13.26
N ALA A 142 4.46 21.62 12.31
CA ALA A 142 4.63 21.18 10.92
C ALA A 142 5.82 21.86 10.26
N ALA A 143 5.96 23.18 10.43
CA ALA A 143 7.11 23.92 9.90
C ALA A 143 8.43 23.42 10.50
N LYS A 144 8.50 23.24 11.83
CA LYS A 144 9.69 22.72 12.52
C LYS A 144 10.02 21.28 12.13
N GLY A 145 9.01 20.40 12.07
CA GLY A 145 9.19 19.01 11.68
C GLY A 145 9.68 18.88 10.23
N LEU A 146 9.13 19.66 9.29
CA LEU A 146 9.61 19.67 7.92
C LEU A 146 11.02 20.25 7.78
N ALA A 147 11.38 21.28 8.54
CA ALA A 147 12.74 21.81 8.55
C ALA A 147 13.73 20.76 9.06
N ALA A 148 13.44 20.12 10.20
CA ALA A 148 14.27 19.06 10.75
C ALA A 148 14.41 17.86 9.79
N LEU A 149 13.33 17.46 9.09
CA LEU A 149 13.43 16.41 8.08
C LEU A 149 14.31 16.79 6.90
N ARG A 150 14.28 18.05 6.45
CA ARG A 150 15.18 18.52 5.39
C ARG A 150 16.64 18.45 5.85
N ASP A 151 16.93 18.96 7.04
CA ASP A 151 18.28 18.93 7.60
C ASP A 151 18.79 17.48 7.76
N LEU A 152 17.94 16.56 8.23
CA LEU A 152 18.30 15.15 8.41
C LEU A 152 18.53 14.41 7.09
N LEU A 153 17.82 14.80 6.03
CA LEU A 153 17.94 14.18 4.71
C LEU A 153 19.04 14.84 3.85
N GLU A 154 19.43 16.08 4.16
CA GLU A 154 20.49 16.82 3.45
C GLU A 154 21.91 16.55 4.00
N ASN A 155 22.05 16.08 5.25
CA ASN A 155 23.34 15.82 5.91
C ASN A 155 23.86 14.36 5.82
N GLU A 156 23.24 13.50 5.00
CA GLU A 156 23.78 12.17 4.64
C GLU A 156 24.81 12.32 3.49
N PRO A 157 26.04 11.78 3.60
CA PRO A 157 27.05 11.88 2.55
C PRO A 157 26.61 11.12 1.29
N VAL A 158 26.18 11.91 0.29
CA VAL A 158 25.75 11.59 -1.08
C VAL A 158 26.32 10.27 -1.65
N SER A 159 25.50 9.22 -1.69
CA SER A 159 25.61 8.18 -2.73
C SER A 159 24.62 8.45 -3.87
N ARG A 160 25.10 9.33 -4.77
CA ARG A 160 24.79 9.49 -6.20
C ARG A 160 23.32 9.54 -6.68
N ILE A 161 22.85 10.80 -6.83
CA ILE A 161 22.09 11.35 -7.97
C ILE A 161 20.71 10.71 -8.27
N TYR A 162 19.65 11.31 -7.72
CA TYR A 162 18.56 11.94 -8.50
C TYR A 162 17.96 13.11 -7.71
N ALA A 163 18.68 14.23 -7.69
CA ALA A 163 18.08 15.52 -7.43
C ALA A 163 17.40 16.03 -8.71
N SER A 164 16.15 15.61 -9.00
CA SER A 164 15.15 16.44 -9.71
C SER A 164 13.83 15.71 -10.04
N GLU A 165 13.04 15.28 -9.05
CA GLU A 165 11.60 14.97 -9.32
C GLU A 165 10.67 15.54 -8.25
N VAL A 166 11.11 15.60 -6.98
CA VAL A 166 10.33 16.22 -5.89
C VAL A 166 10.26 17.75 -6.04
N ILE A 167 11.33 18.38 -6.55
CA ILE A 167 11.33 19.81 -6.90
C ILE A 167 10.57 20.08 -8.22
N ARG A 168 10.40 19.07 -9.10
CA ARG A 168 9.65 19.19 -10.36
C ARG A 168 8.14 18.97 -10.19
N LYS A 169 7.72 18.01 -9.36
CA LYS A 169 6.31 17.81 -8.97
C LYS A 169 5.77 18.92 -8.05
N GLY A 170 6.64 19.56 -7.27
CA GLY A 170 6.33 20.82 -6.59
C GLY A 170 5.98 21.95 -7.57
N ARG A 171 6.51 21.93 -8.80
CA ARG A 171 6.29 22.97 -9.80
C ARG A 171 5.07 22.71 -10.70
N THR A 172 4.68 21.45 -10.93
CA THR A 172 3.53 21.11 -11.81
C THR A 172 2.19 21.03 -11.09
N GLN A 173 2.14 20.82 -9.77
CA GLN A 173 0.89 21.01 -9.01
C GLN A 173 0.62 22.46 -8.59
N LEU A 174 1.66 23.32 -8.56
CA LEU A 174 1.51 24.76 -8.28
C LEU A 174 1.03 25.58 -9.50
N VAL A 175 1.13 25.06 -10.72
CA VAL A 175 0.61 25.75 -11.92
C VAL A 175 -0.89 25.47 -12.15
N ARG A 176 -1.44 24.36 -11.64
CA ARG A 176 -2.89 24.08 -11.74
C ARG A 176 -3.75 24.73 -10.66
N ARG A 177 -3.12 25.44 -9.69
CA ARG A 177 -3.80 26.30 -8.70
C ARG A 177 -3.49 27.80 -8.87
N ARG A 178 -2.77 28.19 -9.93
CA ARG A 178 -2.52 29.62 -10.25
C ARG A 178 -3.77 30.39 -10.69
N THR A 179 -4.87 29.73 -11.05
CA THR A 179 -6.17 30.38 -11.28
C THR A 179 -7.00 30.56 -10.01
N ALA A 180 -6.63 29.94 -8.88
CA ALA A 180 -7.42 29.98 -7.66
C ALA A 180 -6.79 30.81 -6.52
N ILE A 181 -5.51 31.19 -6.60
CA ILE A 181 -4.79 31.87 -5.50
C ILE A 181 -4.38 33.32 -5.83
N ALA A 182 -4.50 33.77 -7.08
CA ALA A 182 -4.42 35.21 -7.38
C ALA A 182 -5.60 36.01 -6.79
N GLY A 183 -6.73 35.36 -6.47
CA GLY A 183 -7.87 36.01 -5.80
C GLY A 183 -7.80 36.03 -4.26
N ALA A 184 -7.04 35.13 -3.64
CA ALA A 184 -7.07 34.94 -2.17
C ALA A 184 -6.02 35.75 -1.39
N MET A 185 -5.07 36.40 -2.09
CA MET A 185 -4.13 37.36 -1.49
C MET A 185 -4.61 38.82 -1.56
N ALA A 186 -5.79 39.08 -2.13
CA ALA A 186 -6.35 40.45 -2.26
C ALA A 186 -7.49 40.77 -1.28
N ILE A 187 -7.95 39.82 -0.45
CA ILE A 187 -9.07 40.06 0.48
C ILE A 187 -8.70 39.55 1.88
N VAL A 188 -7.73 40.23 2.51
CA VAL A 188 -7.52 40.18 3.97
C VAL A 188 -7.61 41.59 4.57
N VAL A 189 -8.33 42.51 3.93
CA VAL A 189 -8.50 43.88 4.48
C VAL A 189 -9.93 44.32 4.75
N LEU A 190 -11.01 43.64 4.32
CA LEU A 190 -12.35 44.20 4.56
C LEU A 190 -13.43 43.19 4.97
N ALA A 191 -14.02 43.48 6.13
CA ALA A 191 -15.32 43.06 6.68
C ALA A 191 -15.48 41.56 7.02
N GLY A 192 -16.00 41.14 8.17
CA GLY A 192 -16.91 41.80 9.10
C GLY A 192 -18.30 41.17 8.97
N PHE A 193 -18.71 40.42 10.00
CA PHE A 193 -20.08 39.96 10.34
C PHE A 193 -20.88 39.13 9.30
N GLY A 194 -21.63 38.13 9.80
CA GLY A 194 -22.80 37.63 9.06
C GLY A 194 -23.15 36.17 9.28
N THR A 195 -24.26 35.97 10.00
CA THR A 195 -24.94 34.74 10.41
C THR A 195 -25.63 33.92 9.30
N THR A 196 -26.10 32.72 9.72
CA THR A 196 -27.30 31.93 9.30
C THR A 196 -27.29 30.99 8.08
N ALA A 197 -27.25 29.68 8.41
CA ALA A 197 -28.36 28.69 8.33
C ALA A 197 -28.82 28.05 6.99
N TYR A 198 -29.35 26.83 7.17
CA TYR A 198 -30.11 25.92 6.28
C TYR A 198 -29.30 25.00 5.34
N LEU A 199 -29.15 23.70 5.70
CA LEU A 199 -30.07 22.56 5.51
C LEU A 199 -30.14 22.05 4.06
N ALA A 200 -29.63 20.83 3.85
CA ALA A 200 -30.24 19.87 2.93
C ALA A 200 -29.83 18.44 3.35
N SER A 201 -30.85 17.66 3.70
CA SER A 201 -30.80 16.26 4.11
C SER A 201 -30.79 15.32 2.87
N PRO A 202 -30.56 14.02 3.05
CA PRO A 202 -29.96 13.12 2.05
C PRO A 202 -30.99 12.40 1.17
N GLN A 203 -30.55 11.96 -0.02
CA GLN A 203 -31.30 10.99 -0.81
C GLN A 203 -30.83 9.56 -0.56
N LYS A 204 -31.77 8.83 0.02
CA LYS A 204 -31.92 7.38 0.17
C LYS A 204 -31.92 6.70 -1.21
N ALA A 205 -31.16 5.63 -1.36
CA ALA A 205 -31.42 4.61 -2.37
C ALA A 205 -31.44 3.24 -1.67
N THR A 206 -32.66 2.75 -1.50
CA THR A 206 -33.04 1.42 -1.03
C THR A 206 -32.86 0.39 -2.13
N GLY A 207 -32.32 -0.78 -1.79
CA GLY A 207 -32.29 -1.96 -2.65
C GLY A 207 -31.91 -3.19 -1.83
N ASN A 208 -32.93 -3.92 -1.39
CA ASN A 208 -32.86 -5.08 -0.51
C ASN A 208 -32.58 -6.34 -1.35
N GLN A 209 -31.53 -7.11 -1.04
CA GLN A 209 -31.48 -8.53 -1.39
C GLN A 209 -30.93 -9.34 -0.22
N VAL A 210 -31.57 -10.49 -0.04
CA VAL A 210 -31.59 -11.36 1.12
C VAL A 210 -30.50 -12.44 0.99
N SER A 211 -29.96 -12.84 2.14
CA SER A 211 -29.48 -14.18 2.49
C SER A 211 -27.98 -14.41 2.66
N GLU A 212 -27.73 -15.13 3.75
CA GLU A 212 -26.57 -15.93 4.15
C GLU A 212 -25.32 -15.25 4.72
N ALA A 213 -25.01 -15.69 5.95
CA ALA A 213 -23.87 -15.29 6.75
C ALA A 213 -22.56 -15.57 6.02
N ALA A 214 -21.79 -14.53 5.67
CA ALA A 214 -20.48 -14.71 5.08
C ALA A 214 -19.43 -15.00 6.18
N PRO A 215 -18.64 -16.08 6.04
CA PRO A 215 -17.54 -16.40 6.96
C PRO A 215 -16.41 -15.37 6.80
N VAL A 216 -15.43 -15.39 7.70
CA VAL A 216 -14.12 -14.72 7.52
C VAL A 216 -13.74 -14.74 6.03
N LEU A 217 -13.79 -13.59 5.37
CA LEU A 217 -13.60 -13.50 3.92
C LEU A 217 -12.22 -14.03 3.60
N ASP A 218 -12.14 -15.24 3.03
CA ASP A 218 -10.89 -15.84 2.61
C ASP A 218 -10.16 -14.83 1.71
N GLN A 219 -8.97 -14.43 2.12
CA GLN A 219 -8.19 -13.42 1.42
C GLN A 219 -7.92 -13.85 -0.03
N ASN A 220 -7.90 -15.15 -0.32
CA ASN A 220 -7.85 -15.68 -1.68
C ASN A 220 -9.13 -15.40 -2.48
N ILE A 221 -10.31 -15.45 -1.84
CA ILE A 221 -11.58 -15.04 -2.47
C ILE A 221 -11.51 -13.56 -2.86
N ARG A 222 -11.04 -12.69 -1.94
CA ARG A 222 -10.90 -11.25 -2.22
C ARG A 222 -9.92 -10.99 -3.37
N LEU A 223 -8.75 -11.64 -3.37
CA LEU A 223 -7.76 -11.49 -4.43
C LEU A 223 -8.28 -12.02 -5.78
N THR A 224 -9.03 -13.12 -5.76
CA THR A 224 -9.70 -13.68 -6.94
C THR A 224 -10.70 -12.68 -7.53
N GLN A 225 -11.50 -12.03 -6.68
CA GLN A 225 -12.44 -10.98 -7.11
C GLN A 225 -11.71 -9.79 -7.74
N ILE A 226 -10.58 -9.36 -7.18
CA ILE A 226 -9.77 -8.27 -7.75
C ILE A 226 -9.29 -8.61 -9.16
N LEU A 227 -8.76 -9.82 -9.38
CA LEU A 227 -8.32 -10.24 -10.71
C LEU A 227 -9.48 -10.32 -11.71
N ARG A 228 -10.60 -10.93 -11.33
CA ARG A 228 -11.76 -11.10 -12.22
C ARG A 228 -12.39 -9.76 -12.61
N ASN A 229 -12.41 -8.78 -11.71
CA ASN A 229 -13.00 -7.47 -11.98
C ASN A 229 -12.10 -6.53 -12.79
N ALA A 230 -10.81 -6.83 -12.91
CA ALA A 230 -9.81 -5.93 -13.49
C ALA A 230 -9.74 -5.97 -15.03
N ASN A 231 -10.56 -6.78 -15.70
CA ASN A 231 -10.54 -6.99 -17.16
C ASN A 231 -9.11 -7.24 -17.67
N VAL A 232 -8.46 -8.25 -17.10
CA VAL A 232 -7.02 -8.53 -17.30
C VAL A 232 -6.73 -9.28 -18.59
N LEU A 233 -7.74 -9.89 -19.21
CA LEU A 233 -7.63 -10.64 -20.45
C LEU A 233 -8.01 -9.74 -21.64
N PRO A 234 -7.23 -9.76 -22.73
CA PRO A 234 -7.62 -9.14 -24.00
C PRO A 234 -8.89 -9.77 -24.58
N GLU A 235 -9.55 -9.05 -25.50
CA GLU A 235 -10.67 -9.62 -26.27
C GLU A 235 -10.23 -10.86 -27.05
N GLY A 236 -11.06 -11.91 -27.04
CA GLY A 236 -10.76 -13.18 -27.72
C GLY A 236 -9.82 -14.12 -26.97
N VAL A 237 -9.34 -13.74 -25.77
CA VAL A 237 -8.54 -14.60 -24.90
C VAL A 237 -9.43 -15.25 -23.84
N THR A 238 -9.41 -16.59 -23.76
CA THR A 238 -10.08 -17.35 -22.69
C THR A 238 -9.08 -17.79 -21.63
N ALA A 239 -9.54 -17.98 -20.39
CA ALA A 239 -8.75 -18.55 -19.31
C ALA A 239 -9.36 -19.88 -18.86
N GLU A 240 -8.54 -20.92 -18.82
CA GLU A 240 -8.91 -22.30 -18.54
C GLU A 240 -8.16 -22.83 -17.31
N ASP A 241 -8.76 -23.81 -16.65
CA ASP A 241 -8.22 -24.43 -15.44
C ASP A 241 -6.90 -25.16 -15.71
N VAL A 242 -6.04 -25.22 -14.70
CA VAL A 242 -4.73 -25.90 -14.75
C VAL A 242 -4.71 -27.00 -13.69
N GLY A 243 -4.90 -28.24 -14.13
CA GLY A 243 -5.04 -29.38 -13.21
C GLY A 243 -6.21 -29.17 -12.24
N GLU A 244 -5.90 -29.11 -10.94
CA GLU A 244 -6.90 -28.86 -9.88
C GLU A 244 -7.11 -27.35 -9.60
N ALA A 245 -6.23 -26.48 -10.09
CA ALA A 245 -6.34 -25.03 -9.87
C ALA A 245 -7.35 -24.40 -10.82
N LYS A 246 -8.36 -23.71 -10.26
CA LYS A 246 -9.31 -22.94 -11.07
C LYS A 246 -8.66 -21.71 -11.67
N ALA A 247 -8.95 -21.44 -12.93
CA ALA A 247 -8.36 -20.34 -13.68
C ALA A 247 -8.54 -19.00 -12.97
N LEU A 248 -7.44 -18.26 -12.77
CA LEU A 248 -7.41 -16.94 -12.12
C LEU A 248 -7.97 -16.92 -10.68
N THR A 249 -7.97 -18.06 -10.00
CA THR A 249 -8.34 -18.17 -8.59
C THR A 249 -7.08 -18.32 -7.74
N PHE A 250 -7.01 -17.59 -6.63
CA PHE A 250 -5.87 -17.69 -5.72
C PHE A 250 -5.95 -18.91 -4.81
N TYR A 251 -4.79 -19.52 -4.58
CA TYR A 251 -4.56 -20.60 -3.63
C TYR A 251 -3.28 -20.34 -2.85
N SER A 252 -3.15 -20.94 -1.67
CA SER A 252 -1.96 -20.81 -0.83
C SER A 252 -1.15 -22.11 -0.83
N LYS A 253 0.17 -22.01 -1.03
CA LYS A 253 1.12 -23.12 -0.91
C LYS A 253 2.46 -22.58 -0.42
N ASP A 254 3.06 -23.23 0.58
CA ASP A 254 4.40 -22.90 1.11
C ASP A 254 4.59 -21.41 1.46
N GLY A 255 3.58 -20.81 2.11
CA GLY A 255 3.63 -19.40 2.50
C GLY A 255 3.58 -18.41 1.33
N THR A 256 3.25 -18.90 0.12
CA THR A 256 3.11 -18.12 -1.11
C THR A 256 1.69 -18.26 -1.65
N ARG A 257 1.17 -17.23 -2.31
CA ARG A 257 -0.14 -17.30 -2.97
C ARG A 257 0.02 -17.30 -4.47
N TYR A 258 -0.72 -18.17 -5.13
CA TYR A 258 -0.63 -18.39 -6.56
C TYR A 258 -2.00 -18.29 -7.22
N ALA A 259 -2.07 -17.63 -8.37
CA ALA A 259 -3.16 -17.78 -9.31
C ALA A 259 -2.56 -18.17 -10.66
N VAL A 260 -3.18 -19.14 -11.32
CA VAL A 260 -2.72 -19.65 -12.61
C VAL A 260 -3.86 -19.76 -13.60
N ALA A 261 -3.54 -19.73 -14.88
CA ALA A 261 -4.48 -20.05 -15.94
C ALA A 261 -3.73 -20.54 -17.18
N ARG A 262 -4.35 -21.47 -17.92
CA ARG A 262 -4.02 -21.68 -19.32
C ARG A 262 -4.82 -20.65 -20.12
N LEU A 263 -4.12 -19.80 -20.86
CA LEU A 263 -4.75 -18.79 -21.69
C LEU A 263 -4.79 -19.27 -23.14
N THR A 264 -5.94 -19.19 -23.80
CA THR A 264 -6.12 -19.65 -25.18
C THR A 264 -6.66 -18.51 -26.05
N ASP A 265 -6.08 -18.33 -27.24
CA ASP A 265 -6.60 -17.45 -28.29
C ASP A 265 -6.51 -18.14 -29.67
N ALA A 266 -6.73 -17.38 -30.75
CA ALA A 266 -6.68 -17.90 -32.12
C ALA A 266 -5.31 -18.44 -32.57
N LEU A 267 -4.22 -18.09 -31.87
CA LEU A 267 -2.85 -18.52 -32.17
C LEU A 267 -2.42 -19.75 -31.36
N GLY A 268 -3.22 -20.18 -30.38
CA GLY A 268 -2.95 -21.34 -29.53
C GLY A 268 -2.98 -21.02 -28.03
N SER A 269 -2.49 -21.95 -27.22
CA SER A 269 -2.49 -21.82 -25.76
C SER A 269 -1.13 -21.40 -25.20
N GLY A 270 -1.15 -20.65 -24.12
CA GLY A 270 0.02 -20.27 -23.32
C GLY A 270 -0.30 -20.25 -21.83
N GLY A 271 0.71 -20.00 -21.00
CA GLY A 271 0.56 -19.97 -19.55
C GLY A 271 0.46 -18.55 -18.98
N LEU A 272 -0.23 -18.44 -17.85
CA LEU A 272 -0.16 -17.30 -16.95
C LEU A 272 0.04 -17.81 -15.52
N THR A 273 1.07 -17.28 -14.86
CA THR A 273 1.32 -17.48 -13.43
C THR A 273 1.39 -16.12 -12.74
N ILE A 274 0.66 -15.99 -11.64
CA ILE A 274 0.73 -14.85 -10.72
C ILE A 274 1.14 -15.38 -9.35
N THR A 275 2.22 -14.83 -8.80
CA THR A 275 2.77 -15.21 -7.50
C THR A 275 2.79 -13.99 -6.59
N LEU A 276 2.24 -14.14 -5.39
CA LEU A 276 2.31 -13.14 -4.32
C LEU A 276 3.15 -13.68 -3.17
N SER A 277 4.13 -12.91 -2.72
CA SER A 277 4.99 -13.24 -1.58
C SER A 277 5.06 -12.09 -0.57
N ARG A 278 5.27 -12.42 0.71
CA ARG A 278 5.47 -11.43 1.79
C ARG A 278 6.81 -10.72 1.72
N ALA A 279 7.84 -11.43 1.27
CA ALA A 279 9.14 -10.85 1.00
C ALA A 279 9.17 -10.43 -0.47
N ALA A 280 9.55 -9.18 -0.72
CA ALA A 280 10.14 -8.86 -2.01
C ALA A 280 11.32 -9.82 -2.20
N GLY A 281 11.31 -10.61 -3.28
CA GLY A 281 12.51 -11.34 -3.69
C GLY A 281 13.70 -10.37 -3.81
N GLN A 282 14.93 -10.88 -3.99
CA GLN A 282 16.07 -10.00 -4.28
C GLN A 282 15.65 -9.00 -5.35
N GLU A 283 15.82 -7.71 -5.06
CA GLU A 283 15.38 -6.66 -5.95
C GLU A 283 16.18 -6.77 -7.25
N HIS A 284 15.59 -7.43 -8.25
CA HIS A 284 16.26 -7.63 -9.51
C HIS A 284 16.50 -6.25 -10.13
N SER A 285 17.73 -6.01 -10.55
CA SER A 285 18.09 -4.91 -11.44
C SER A 285 18.21 -5.43 -12.86
N CYS A 286 18.05 -4.57 -13.86
CA CYS A 286 18.26 -4.98 -15.25
C CYS A 286 19.69 -5.48 -15.51
N ASP A 287 20.65 -5.11 -14.66
CA ASP A 287 22.04 -5.58 -14.75
C ASP A 287 22.20 -7.05 -14.30
N GLN A 288 21.27 -7.56 -13.48
CA GLN A 288 21.26 -8.94 -12.97
C GLN A 288 20.35 -9.86 -13.77
N VAL A 289 19.43 -9.30 -14.55
CA VAL A 289 18.52 -10.06 -15.40
C VAL A 289 19.14 -10.10 -16.79
N HIS A 290 19.63 -11.26 -17.22
CA HIS A 290 20.13 -11.49 -18.58
C HIS A 290 19.00 -11.45 -19.66
N GLY A 291 17.93 -10.69 -19.41
CA GLY A 291 16.77 -10.55 -20.27
C GLY A 291 16.94 -9.38 -21.23
N ASN A 292 16.61 -9.60 -22.50
CA ASN A 292 16.48 -8.52 -23.47
C ASN A 292 15.24 -7.68 -23.14
N ASP A 293 15.28 -6.38 -23.48
CA ASP A 293 14.15 -5.44 -23.27
C ASP A 293 13.73 -5.28 -21.79
N CYS A 294 14.70 -5.39 -20.86
CA CYS A 294 14.48 -5.06 -19.45
C CYS A 294 14.18 -3.57 -19.28
N ARG A 295 13.11 -3.27 -18.55
CA ARG A 295 12.66 -1.91 -18.25
C ARG A 295 12.16 -1.84 -16.81
N VAL A 296 12.47 -0.73 -16.16
CA VAL A 296 11.93 -0.39 -14.85
C VAL A 296 11.00 0.80 -15.00
N GLU A 297 9.79 0.67 -14.52
CA GLU A 297 8.77 1.72 -14.53
C GLU A 297 8.16 1.90 -13.15
N TYR A 298 7.63 3.11 -12.90
CA TYR A 298 6.87 3.41 -11.70
C TYR A 298 5.42 3.72 -12.09
N VAL A 299 4.52 2.82 -11.73
CA VAL A 299 3.08 2.96 -12.01
C VAL A 299 2.38 3.15 -10.67
N ASN A 300 1.79 4.32 -10.45
CA ASN A 300 1.11 4.66 -9.19
C ASN A 300 1.98 4.46 -7.92
N GLY A 301 3.29 4.67 -8.03
CA GLY A 301 4.23 4.49 -6.92
C GLY A 301 4.66 3.03 -6.68
N ILE A 302 4.22 2.09 -7.52
CA ILE A 302 4.67 0.70 -7.54
C ILE A 302 5.83 0.61 -8.54
N ARG A 303 7.01 0.16 -8.08
CA ARG A 303 8.14 -0.16 -8.96
C ARG A 303 7.82 -1.47 -9.67
N VAL A 304 7.80 -1.45 -10.99
CA VAL A 304 7.58 -2.62 -11.84
C VAL A 304 8.81 -2.80 -12.72
N LEU A 305 9.50 -3.91 -12.53
CA LEU A 305 10.55 -4.37 -13.44
C LEU A 305 9.91 -5.36 -14.42
N THR A 306 10.03 -5.08 -15.71
CA THR A 306 9.58 -5.95 -16.79
C THR A 306 10.76 -6.39 -17.62
N TYR A 307 10.78 -7.63 -18.07
CA TYR A 307 11.80 -8.12 -19.00
C TYR A 307 11.22 -9.24 -19.85
N PHE A 308 11.83 -9.42 -21.02
CA PHE A 308 11.59 -10.60 -21.83
C PHE A 308 12.65 -11.63 -21.47
N ASP A 309 12.24 -12.64 -20.71
CA ASP A 309 13.10 -13.76 -20.37
C ASP A 309 13.31 -14.63 -21.59
N ARG A 310 14.57 -14.84 -21.95
CA ARG A 310 15.00 -15.83 -22.95
C ARG A 310 16.00 -16.72 -22.26
N SER A 311 15.53 -17.81 -21.68
CA SER A 311 16.42 -18.76 -21.04
C SER A 311 17.31 -19.40 -22.10
N GLU A 312 18.62 -19.20 -21.98
CA GLU A 312 19.63 -19.81 -22.84
C GLU A 312 19.71 -21.33 -22.65
N SER A 313 19.30 -21.83 -21.48
CA SER A 313 19.40 -23.26 -21.12
C SER A 313 18.26 -24.13 -21.65
N ASP A 314 17.05 -23.59 -21.80
CA ASP A 314 15.85 -24.36 -22.18
C ASP A 314 15.02 -23.72 -23.32
N GLY A 315 15.47 -22.58 -23.88
CA GLY A 315 14.81 -21.90 -25.00
C GLY A 315 13.48 -21.24 -24.64
N ALA A 316 13.11 -21.18 -23.35
CA ALA A 316 11.88 -20.56 -22.90
C ALA A 316 11.88 -19.06 -23.17
N THR A 317 10.76 -18.58 -23.73
CA THR A 317 10.55 -17.15 -24.00
C THR A 317 9.33 -16.67 -23.22
N ALA A 318 9.52 -15.83 -22.20
CA ALA A 318 8.42 -15.39 -21.35
C ALA A 318 8.46 -13.89 -21.11
N TRP A 319 7.28 -13.26 -21.06
CA TRP A 319 7.18 -11.93 -20.47
C TRP A 319 7.08 -12.08 -18.97
N VAL A 320 7.90 -11.32 -18.25
CA VAL A 320 7.89 -11.29 -16.79
C VAL A 320 7.71 -9.85 -16.31
N ALA A 321 6.87 -9.67 -15.30
CA ALA A 321 6.76 -8.45 -14.52
C ALA A 321 6.89 -8.76 -13.04
N SER A 322 7.87 -8.13 -12.39
CA SER A 322 8.08 -8.15 -10.96
C SER A 322 7.74 -6.79 -10.40
N ALA A 323 6.84 -6.72 -9.42
CA ALA A 323 6.44 -5.49 -8.78
C ALA A 323 6.61 -5.57 -7.26
N THR A 324 7.32 -4.59 -6.70
CA THR A 324 7.41 -4.40 -5.26
C THR A 324 6.40 -3.37 -4.83
N ARG A 325 5.52 -3.75 -3.90
CA ARG A 325 4.46 -2.89 -3.40
C ARG A 325 4.92 -2.05 -2.22
N PRO A 326 4.26 -0.90 -1.95
CA PRO A 326 4.59 -0.04 -0.83
C PRO A 326 4.51 -0.70 0.55
N ASP A 327 3.86 -1.87 0.65
CA ASP A 327 3.75 -2.65 1.88
C ASP A 327 4.78 -3.77 2.01
N GLY A 328 5.79 -3.79 1.14
CA GLY A 328 6.88 -4.76 1.15
C GLY A 328 6.53 -6.10 0.49
N THR A 329 5.28 -6.28 0.04
CA THR A 329 4.88 -7.49 -0.69
C THR A 329 5.35 -7.42 -2.15
N ALA A 330 5.65 -8.58 -2.72
CA ALA A 330 5.98 -8.69 -4.13
C ALA A 330 4.90 -9.43 -4.92
N VAL A 331 4.74 -8.99 -6.16
CA VAL A 331 3.94 -9.64 -7.19
C VAL A 331 4.86 -10.01 -8.32
N LEU A 332 4.92 -11.29 -8.67
CA LEU A 332 5.57 -11.77 -9.88
C LEU A 332 4.50 -12.27 -10.83
N ILE A 333 4.58 -11.86 -12.08
CA ILE A 333 3.65 -12.27 -13.13
C ILE A 333 4.47 -12.74 -14.31
N GLN A 334 4.13 -13.92 -14.80
CA GLN A 334 4.78 -14.53 -15.95
C GLN A 334 3.72 -14.95 -16.96
N SER A 335 3.93 -14.60 -18.23
CA SER A 335 3.19 -15.17 -19.35
C SER A 335 4.15 -15.86 -20.31
N ASP A 336 3.82 -17.10 -20.67
CA ASP A 336 4.65 -17.97 -21.49
C ASP A 336 3.87 -18.57 -22.67
N PRO A 337 4.56 -19.10 -23.69
CA PRO A 337 3.96 -19.68 -24.89
C PRO A 337 3.75 -21.20 -24.80
N PHE A 338 4.00 -21.83 -23.65
CA PHE A 338 3.91 -23.28 -23.51
C PHE A 338 2.49 -23.69 -23.13
N GLY A 339 1.91 -23.04 -22.12
CA GLY A 339 0.56 -23.38 -21.64
C GLY A 339 0.44 -24.79 -21.05
N VAL A 340 1.59 -25.39 -20.66
CA VAL A 340 1.68 -26.69 -20.00
C VAL A 340 2.32 -26.48 -18.64
N PHE A 341 1.76 -27.12 -17.61
CA PHE A 341 2.26 -27.09 -16.23
C PHE A 341 2.40 -28.56 -15.78
N ARG A 342 3.64 -29.08 -15.66
CA ARG A 342 3.88 -30.48 -15.24
C ARG A 342 4.38 -30.53 -13.80
N GLY A 343 3.75 -31.37 -12.98
CA GLY A 343 4.14 -31.67 -11.60
C GLY A 343 3.77 -30.57 -10.59
N ASP A 344 4.16 -29.32 -10.86
CA ASP A 344 3.81 -28.16 -10.05
C ASP A 344 2.86 -27.25 -10.84
N PRO A 345 1.57 -27.14 -10.47
CA PRO A 345 0.61 -26.33 -11.23
C PRO A 345 0.95 -24.82 -11.22
N TYR A 346 1.93 -24.41 -10.42
CA TYR A 346 2.35 -23.02 -10.24
C TYR A 346 3.60 -22.65 -11.04
N ARG A 347 4.18 -23.59 -11.80
CA ARG A 347 5.31 -23.33 -12.69
C ARG A 347 5.05 -23.91 -14.08
N PRO A 348 5.25 -23.12 -15.15
CA PRO A 348 5.13 -23.66 -16.50
C PRO A 348 6.24 -24.68 -16.76
N ASP A 349 5.91 -25.74 -17.49
CA ASP A 349 6.86 -26.73 -17.98
C ASP A 349 7.57 -26.17 -19.21
N THR A 350 8.75 -25.59 -18.99
CA THR A 350 9.59 -25.01 -20.05
C THR A 350 10.21 -26.05 -20.97
N SER A 351 10.17 -27.34 -20.60
CA SER A 351 10.60 -28.44 -21.47
C SER A 351 9.54 -28.84 -22.50
N ALA A 352 8.31 -28.33 -22.38
CA ALA A 352 7.25 -28.58 -23.33
C ALA A 352 7.54 -27.88 -24.67
N PRO A 353 7.09 -28.44 -25.81
CA PRO A 353 7.17 -27.74 -27.08
C PRO A 353 6.34 -26.46 -27.04
N VAL A 354 6.86 -25.42 -27.68
CA VAL A 354 6.20 -24.11 -27.81
C VAL A 354 4.88 -24.27 -28.57
N ASN A 355 3.77 -23.83 -27.96
CA ASN A 355 2.44 -23.94 -28.56
C ASN A 355 2.03 -22.69 -29.36
N ARG A 356 2.76 -21.57 -29.20
CA ARG A 356 2.52 -20.31 -29.91
C ARG A 356 3.80 -19.48 -30.05
N PRO A 357 3.93 -18.60 -31.06
CA PRO A 357 5.19 -17.91 -31.35
C PRO A 357 5.65 -16.88 -30.30
N ALA A 358 4.76 -16.43 -29.41
CA ALA A 358 5.03 -15.45 -28.37
C ALA A 358 4.09 -15.64 -27.18
N PRO A 359 4.40 -15.15 -25.97
CA PRO A 359 3.49 -15.16 -24.83
C PRO A 359 2.09 -14.59 -25.15
N VAL A 360 1.06 -15.08 -24.45
CA VAL A 360 -0.34 -14.64 -24.65
C VAL A 360 -0.53 -13.21 -24.19
N LEU A 361 0.00 -12.87 -23.01
CA LEU A 361 -0.05 -11.52 -22.47
C LEU A 361 1.28 -10.82 -22.74
N GLY A 362 1.19 -9.64 -23.34
CA GLY A 362 2.33 -8.74 -23.51
C GLY A 362 2.63 -7.93 -22.26
N ARG A 363 3.75 -7.20 -22.31
CA ARG A 363 4.27 -6.34 -21.25
C ARG A 363 3.23 -5.46 -20.56
N ASP A 364 2.41 -4.74 -21.32
CA ASP A 364 1.45 -3.78 -20.77
C ASP A 364 0.34 -4.45 -19.96
N ALA A 365 -0.10 -5.64 -20.40
CA ALA A 365 -1.07 -6.45 -19.64
C ALA A 365 -0.47 -6.91 -18.31
N LEU A 366 0.80 -7.31 -18.30
CA LEU A 366 1.49 -7.70 -17.06
C LEU A 366 1.66 -6.53 -16.11
N ILE A 367 2.03 -5.34 -16.60
CA ILE A 367 2.11 -4.11 -15.78
C ILE A 367 0.74 -3.81 -15.16
N LYS A 368 -0.33 -3.89 -15.97
CA LYS A 368 -1.70 -3.68 -15.50
C LYS A 368 -2.05 -4.62 -14.35
N ILE A 369 -1.78 -5.92 -14.48
CA ILE A 369 -2.08 -6.91 -13.43
C ILE A 369 -1.21 -6.67 -12.18
N ALA A 370 0.10 -6.43 -12.38
CA ALA A 370 1.06 -6.24 -11.29
C ALA A 370 0.72 -5.03 -10.40
N THR A 371 0.05 -4.04 -10.99
CA THR A 371 -0.29 -2.76 -10.35
C THR A 371 -1.74 -2.70 -9.86
N LEU A 372 -2.49 -3.81 -9.91
CA LEU A 372 -3.88 -3.83 -9.44
C LEU A 372 -3.99 -3.48 -7.95
N PRO A 373 -4.84 -2.49 -7.59
CA PRO A 373 -5.08 -2.13 -6.20
C PRO A 373 -5.57 -3.33 -5.37
N GLY A 374 -4.97 -3.53 -4.20
CA GLY A 374 -5.41 -4.57 -3.26
C GLY A 374 -4.96 -6.00 -3.59
N LEU A 375 -4.29 -6.24 -4.72
CA LEU A 375 -3.66 -7.52 -5.05
C LEU A 375 -2.37 -7.79 -4.23
N THR A 376 -2.47 -7.71 -2.90
CA THR A 376 -1.36 -7.84 -1.94
C THR A 376 -1.41 -9.17 -1.20
N PHE A 377 -0.27 -9.62 -0.64
CA PHE A 377 -0.22 -10.84 0.17
C PHE A 377 -1.13 -10.79 1.42
#